data_AF-G5BHP8-F1
#
_entry.id   AF-G5BHP8-F1
#
_cell.length_a   1.000
_cell.length_b   1.000
_cell.length_c   1.000
_cell.angle_alpha   90.00
_cell.angle_beta   90.00
_cell.angle_gamma   90.00
#
_symmetry.space_group_name_H-M   'P 1'
#
loop_
_entity.id
_entity.type
_entity.pdbx_description
1 polymer ?
#
loop_
_entity_poly.entity_id
_entity_poly.type
_entity_poly.pdbx_seq_one_letter_code
_entity_poly.pdbx_strand_id
1 'polypeptide(L)'
;MGVPEHAYRSRTNLTSNYNLKVLYLANFTNKDEGTYTCELRISGQQSIPNYKNVSVLRDKLVKCEGISLLAQNTSWLLLLLLSLSLLQATDFVSL
;
A
#
# COMPACT_ATOMS: atom_id res chain seq x y z
N MET A 1 26.36 -4.65 1.70
CA MET A 1 25.91 -6.06 1.58
C MET A 1 24.54 -6.04 0.92
N GLY A 2 24.40 -6.61 -0.28
CA GLY A 2 23.13 -6.63 -1.02
C GLY A 2 22.17 -7.73 -0.53
N VAL A 3 20.90 -7.66 -0.91
CA VAL A 3 19.90 -8.71 -0.62
C VAL A 3 20.27 -9.97 -1.44
N PRO A 4 20.32 -11.17 -0.83
CA PRO A 4 20.63 -12.39 -1.57
C PRO A 4 19.62 -12.69 -2.69
N GLU A 5 20.08 -13.14 -3.87
CA GLU A 5 19.22 -13.40 -5.04
C GLU A 5 18.04 -14.33 -4.70
N HIS A 6 18.31 -15.42 -3.96
CA HIS A 6 17.30 -16.39 -3.57
C HIS A 6 16.14 -15.80 -2.74
N ALA A 7 16.33 -14.63 -2.11
CA ALA A 7 15.31 -13.99 -1.29
C ALA A 7 14.23 -13.23 -2.10
N TYR A 8 14.54 -12.83 -3.33
CA TYR A 8 13.61 -12.04 -4.17
C TYR A 8 13.28 -12.70 -5.51
N ARG A 9 14.16 -13.54 -6.07
CA ARG A 9 14.05 -14.08 -7.44
C ARG A 9 12.69 -14.69 -7.79
N SER A 10 12.11 -15.49 -6.89
CA SER A 10 10.83 -16.17 -7.13
C SER A 10 9.61 -15.25 -7.04
N ARG A 11 9.78 -14.03 -6.50
CA ARG A 11 8.72 -13.04 -6.26
C ARG A 11 8.84 -11.81 -7.16
N THR A 12 9.92 -11.71 -7.95
CA THR A 12 10.16 -10.57 -8.84
C THR A 12 9.85 -10.88 -10.29
N ASN A 13 9.29 -9.91 -11.01
CA ASN A 13 9.17 -9.95 -12.46
C ASN A 13 9.57 -8.59 -13.05
N LEU A 14 10.48 -8.59 -14.02
CA LEU A 14 10.91 -7.39 -14.72
C LEU A 14 10.25 -7.35 -16.10
N THR A 15 9.37 -6.37 -16.32
CA THR A 15 8.75 -6.16 -17.63
C THR A 15 9.25 -4.88 -18.28
N SER A 16 9.06 -4.79 -19.59
CA SER A 16 9.45 -3.62 -20.38
C SER A 16 8.23 -3.14 -21.15
N ASN A 17 7.96 -1.84 -21.11
CA ASN A 17 6.87 -1.21 -21.84
C ASN A 17 7.40 0.08 -22.47
N TYR A 18 7.61 0.06 -23.80
CA TYR A 18 8.29 1.14 -24.55
C TYR A 18 9.62 1.58 -23.89
N ASN A 19 9.64 2.79 -23.34
CA ASN A 19 10.78 3.43 -22.68
C ASN A 19 10.77 3.24 -21.14
N LEU A 20 9.89 2.39 -20.61
CA LEU A 20 9.75 2.10 -19.19
C LEU A 20 10.17 0.66 -18.87
N LYS A 21 10.95 0.51 -17.78
CA LYS A 21 11.21 -0.78 -17.12
C LYS A 21 10.45 -0.83 -15.81
N VAL A 22 9.72 -1.91 -15.58
CA VAL A 22 8.88 -2.09 -14.38
C VAL A 22 9.32 -3.32 -13.63
N LEU A 23 9.67 -3.14 -12.35
CA LEU A 23 9.94 -4.23 -11.41
C LEU A 23 8.69 -4.49 -10.58
N TYR A 24 8.06 -5.64 -10.78
CA TYR A 24 7.02 -6.15 -9.91
C TYR A 24 7.66 -6.99 -8.81
N LEU A 25 7.28 -6.76 -7.55
CA LEU A 25 7.71 -7.55 -6.40
C LEU A 25 6.48 -8.00 -5.59
N ALA A 26 6.23 -9.31 -5.57
CA ALA A 26 5.13 -9.90 -4.84
C ALA A 26 5.42 -10.04 -3.34
N ASN A 27 4.37 -9.96 -2.52
CA ASN A 27 4.43 -10.14 -1.06
C ASN A 27 5.45 -9.24 -0.38
N PHE A 28 5.45 -7.94 -0.70
CA PHE A 28 6.39 -6.96 -0.13
C PHE A 28 6.40 -6.98 1.40
N THR A 29 7.59 -7.10 1.99
CA THR A 29 7.83 -7.14 3.44
C THR A 29 8.81 -6.07 3.87
N ASN A 30 8.99 -5.88 5.18
CA ASN A 30 9.93 -4.88 5.71
C ASN A 30 11.39 -5.22 5.37
N LYS A 31 11.70 -6.46 4.98
CA LYS A 31 13.03 -6.86 4.50
C LYS A 31 13.29 -6.40 3.08
N ASP A 32 12.22 -6.09 2.34
CA ASP A 32 12.26 -5.60 0.96
C ASP A 32 12.31 -4.05 0.91
N GLU A 33 12.19 -3.36 2.05
CA GLU A 33 12.34 -1.91 2.15
C GLU A 33 13.77 -1.47 1.87
N GLY A 34 13.93 -0.35 1.17
CA GLY A 34 15.24 0.20 0.86
C GLY A 34 15.28 1.01 -0.43
N THR A 35 16.50 1.32 -0.86
CA THR A 35 16.76 2.03 -2.11
C THR A 35 17.00 1.04 -3.25
N TYR A 36 16.14 1.10 -4.26
CA TYR A 36 16.24 0.36 -5.50
C TYR A 36 16.94 1.23 -6.55
N THR A 37 17.88 0.67 -7.28
CA THR A 37 18.62 1.39 -8.34
C THR A 37 18.26 0.81 -9.70
N CYS A 38 17.86 1.69 -10.63
CA CYS A 38 17.73 1.39 -12.05
C CYS A 38 18.94 1.95 -12.78
N GLU A 39 19.66 1.12 -13.54
CA GLU A 39 20.85 1.49 -14.30
C GLU A 39 20.58 1.28 -15.81
N LEU A 40 20.86 2.29 -16.63
CA LEU A 40 20.82 2.20 -18.08
C LEU A 40 22.24 2.11 -18.64
N ARG A 41 22.53 0.99 -19.31
CA ARG A 41 23.77 0.77 -20.07
C ARG A 41 23.48 0.83 -21.56
N ILE A 42 24.14 1.76 -22.26
CA ILE A 42 24.02 1.94 -23.70
C ILE A 42 25.27 1.33 -24.35
N SER A 43 25.06 0.40 -25.29
CA SER A 43 26.16 -0.24 -26.02
C SER A 43 27.02 0.82 -26.74
N GLY A 44 28.34 0.74 -26.59
CA GLY A 44 29.28 1.66 -27.24
C GLY A 44 29.54 2.98 -26.50
N GLN A 45 28.82 3.27 -25.41
CA GLN A 45 29.06 4.46 -24.60
C GLN A 45 30.08 4.16 -23.49
N GLN A 46 31.26 4.81 -23.54
CA GLN A 46 32.33 4.68 -22.54
C GLN A 46 32.09 5.48 -21.25
N SER A 47 31.01 6.26 -21.16
CA SER A 47 30.74 7.14 -20.01
C SER A 47 30.13 6.39 -18.82
N ILE A 48 30.11 7.07 -17.68
CA ILE A 48 29.45 6.65 -16.43
C ILE A 48 28.00 6.23 -16.74
N PRO A 49 27.52 5.08 -16.22
CA PRO A 49 26.15 4.64 -16.42
C PRO A 49 25.16 5.66 -15.87
N ASN A 50 24.08 5.91 -16.59
CA ASN A 50 22.98 6.72 -16.05
C ASN A 50 22.16 5.83 -15.10
N TYR A 51 22.02 6.25 -13.85
CA TYR A 51 21.24 5.53 -12.87
C TYR A 51 20.26 6.44 -12.14
N LYS A 52 19.17 5.84 -11.65
CA LYS A 52 18.18 6.48 -10.80
C LYS A 52 17.87 5.59 -9.61
N ASN A 53 17.79 6.22 -8.45
CA ASN A 53 17.46 5.58 -7.19
C ASN A 53 15.99 5.85 -6.84
N VAL A 54 15.30 4.82 -6.36
CA VAL A 54 13.91 4.86 -5.90
C VAL A 54 13.88 4.30 -4.48
N SER A 55 13.53 5.12 -3.51
CA SER A 55 13.36 4.67 -2.12
C SER A 55 11.94 4.15 -1.92
N VAL A 56 11.83 2.91 -1.46
CA VAL A 56 10.55 2.24 -1.23
C VAL A 56 10.44 1.87 0.23
N LEU A 57 9.35 2.31 0.85
CA LEU A 57 9.01 2.03 2.25
C LEU A 57 7.64 1.35 2.27
N ARG A 58 7.46 0.40 3.18
CA ARG A 58 6.15 -0.19 3.41
C ARG A 58 5.35 0.81 4.25
N ASP A 59 4.32 1.40 3.66
CA ASP A 59 3.38 2.15 4.48
C ASP A 59 2.73 1.21 5.49
N LYS A 60 2.86 1.55 6.78
CA LYS A 60 2.00 0.98 7.80
C LYS A 60 0.65 1.67 7.63
N LEU A 61 -0.27 1.00 6.95
CA LEU A 61 -1.68 1.32 7.11
C LEU A 61 -2.01 1.13 8.58
N VAL A 62 -2.01 2.24 9.32
CA VAL A 62 -2.62 2.30 10.64
C VAL A 62 -4.04 1.85 10.40
N LYS A 63 -4.42 0.69 10.95
CA LYS A 63 -5.84 0.37 11.04
C LYS A 63 -6.44 1.56 11.79
N CYS A 64 -7.25 2.38 11.12
CA CYS A 64 -8.17 3.23 11.83
C CYS A 64 -8.99 2.26 12.68
N GLU A 65 -8.66 2.14 13.96
CA GLU A 65 -9.56 1.49 14.89
C GLU A 65 -10.83 2.31 14.81
N GLY A 66 -11.81 1.78 14.07
CA GLY A 66 -13.13 2.37 14.04
C GLY A 66 -13.57 2.39 15.49
N ILE A 67 -13.62 3.59 16.07
CA ILE A 67 -14.17 3.78 17.40
C ILE A 67 -15.62 3.34 17.27
N SER A 68 -15.88 2.08 17.59
CA SER A 68 -17.23 1.58 17.65
C SER A 68 -17.89 2.33 18.80
N LEU A 69 -18.76 3.27 18.46
CA LEU A 69 -19.63 3.95 19.43
C LEU A 69 -20.41 2.92 20.27
N LEU A 70 -20.59 1.70 19.77
CA LEU A 70 -21.28 0.62 20.47
C LEU A 70 -20.38 -0.14 21.47
N ALA A 71 -19.05 0.04 21.43
CA ALA A 71 -18.10 -0.74 22.24
C ALA A 71 -17.63 -0.03 23.52
N GLN A 72 -17.89 1.26 23.68
CA GLN A 72 -17.58 1.99 24.92
C GLN A 72 -18.86 2.49 25.56
N ASN A 73 -19.26 1.87 26.69
CA ASN A 73 -20.24 2.36 27.69
C ASN A 73 -21.21 3.42 27.16
N THR A 74 -21.94 3.09 26.10
CA THR A 74 -22.86 4.07 25.52
C THR A 74 -24.07 4.12 26.42
N SER A 75 -24.32 5.32 26.95
CA SER A 75 -25.53 5.61 27.71
C SER A 75 -26.74 5.08 26.94
N TRP A 76 -27.62 4.34 27.62
CA TRP A 76 -28.84 3.79 27.00
C TRP A 76 -29.68 4.87 26.31
N LEU A 77 -29.58 6.13 26.76
CA LEU A 77 -30.23 7.26 26.12
C LEU A 77 -29.72 7.52 24.70
N LEU A 78 -28.40 7.40 24.48
CA LEU A 78 -27.77 7.59 23.17
C LEU A 78 -28.16 6.48 22.20
N LEU A 79 -28.25 5.23 22.67
CA LEU A 79 -28.77 4.11 21.89
C LEU A 79 -30.24 4.30 21.52
N LEU A 80 -31.06 4.80 22.46
CA LEU A 80 -32.47 5.11 22.20
C LEU A 80 -32.61 6.21 21.13
N LEU A 81 -31.87 7.30 21.29
CA LEU A 81 -31.83 8.41 20.32
C LEU A 81 -31.37 7.95 18.93
N LEU A 82 -30.37 7.07 18.87
CA LEU A 82 -29.88 6.51 17.62
C LEU A 82 -30.92 5.59 16.96
N SER A 83 -31.63 4.77 17.74
CA SER A 83 -32.72 3.93 17.23
C SER A 83 -33.89 4.77 16.69
N LEU A 84 -34.21 5.88 17.34
CA LEU A 84 -35.29 6.79 16.93
C LEU A 84 -34.96 7.48 15.61
N SER A 85 -33.73 7.98 15.47
CA SER A 85 -33.26 8.63 14.24
C SER A 85 -33.12 7.64 13.08
N LEU A 86 -32.73 6.39 13.35
CA LEU A 86 -32.74 5.32 12.34
C LEU A 86 -34.16 4.96 11.89
N LEU A 87 -35.12 4.87 12.82
CA LEU A 87 -36.52 4.58 12.50
C LEU A 87 -37.17 5.72 11.68
N GLN A 88 -36.84 6.97 12.00
CA GLN A 88 -37.25 8.12 11.19
C GLN A 88 -36.61 8.11 9.79
N ALA A 89 -35.37 7.61 9.65
CA ALA A 89 -34.72 7.50 8.35
C ALA A 89 -35.34 6.42 7.46
N THR A 90 -35.89 5.34 8.04
CA THR A 90 -36.58 4.29 7.27
C THR A 90 -37.93 4.72 6.71
N ASP A 91 -38.58 5.72 7.31
CA ASP A 91 -39.83 6.30 6.78
C ASP A 91 -39.61 7.14 5.51
N PHE A 92 -38.36 7.52 5.19
CA PHE A 92 -38.01 8.21 3.94
C PHE A 92 -37.70 7.27 2.76
N VAL A 93 -37.70 5.94 2.96
CA VAL A 93 -37.41 4.96 1.90
C VAL A 93 -38.68 4.45 1.19
N SER A 94 -39.85 5.04 1.49
CA SER A 94 -41.08 4.77 0.74
C SER A 94 -41.58 6.01 -0.01
N LEU A 95 -40.88 6.38 -1.08
CA LEU A 95 -41.45 7.09 -2.23
C LEU A 95 -40.76 6.67 -3.53
#